data_AF-A0A535JJD6-F1
#
_entry.id   AF-A0A535JJD6-F1
#
_cell.length_a   1.000
_cell.length_b   1.000
_cell.length_c   1.000
_cell.angle_alpha   90.00
_cell.angle_beta   90.00
_cell.angle_gamma   90.00
#
_symmetry.space_group_name_H-M   'P 1'
#
loop_
_entity.id
_entity.type
_entity.pdbx_description
1 polymer ?
#
loop_
_entity_poly.entity_id
_entity_poly.type
_entity_poly.pdbx_seq_one_letter_code
_entity_poly.pdbx_strand_id
1 'polypeptide(L)'
;QRAELERARREEKITTEWFDFAGARFELLDGDGEVAEGVRIVATPGHTAGHQSVVVDTPDGGALMIGDAAYTSDIYRDRDEADLTNWRGQYADRDAWSESLGRLHDMHPHAVHFCHDTIVVQAR
;
A
#
# COMPACT_ATOMS: atom_id res chain seq x y z
N GLN A 1 -7.68 3.76 -6.09
CA GLN A 1 -7.73 3.00 -7.36
C GLN A 1 -9.17 2.61 -7.68
N ARG A 2 -9.60 2.71 -8.94
CA ARG A 2 -10.95 2.31 -9.38
C ARG A 2 -11.25 0.84 -9.06
N ALA A 3 -10.29 -0.04 -9.34
CA ALA A 3 -10.38 -1.48 -9.04
C ALA A 3 -10.65 -1.76 -7.55
N GLU A 4 -10.14 -0.92 -6.64
CA GLU A 4 -10.38 -1.09 -5.21
C GLU A 4 -11.79 -0.69 -4.80
N LEU A 5 -12.29 0.43 -5.34
CA LEU A 5 -13.68 0.84 -5.09
C LEU A 5 -14.66 -0.22 -5.62
N GLU A 6 -14.40 -0.77 -6.80
CA GLU A 6 -15.21 -1.84 -7.40
C GLU A 6 -15.17 -3.13 -6.57
N ARG A 7 -13.97 -3.54 -6.09
CA ARG A 7 -13.80 -4.66 -5.18
C ARG A 7 -14.58 -4.45 -3.88
N ALA A 8 -14.37 -3.31 -3.22
CA ALA A 8 -15.00 -3.00 -1.95
C ALA A 8 -16.53 -2.94 -2.09
N ARG A 9 -17.08 -2.32 -3.14
CA ARG A 9 -18.55 -2.32 -3.38
C ARG A 9 -19.15 -3.71 -3.56
N ARG A 10 -18.38 -4.67 -4.09
CA ARG A 10 -18.82 -6.06 -4.27
C ARG A 10 -18.71 -6.88 -2.97
N GLU A 11 -17.64 -6.70 -2.23
CA GLU A 11 -17.25 -7.58 -1.12
C GLU A 11 -17.70 -7.05 0.25
N GLU A 12 -17.70 -5.74 0.44
CA GLU A 12 -17.93 -5.08 1.72
C GLU A 12 -19.39 -4.62 1.89
N LYS A 13 -20.27 -5.56 2.24
CA LYS A 13 -21.72 -5.31 2.26
C LYS A 13 -22.20 -4.32 3.32
N ILE A 14 -21.44 -4.12 4.40
CA ILE A 14 -21.84 -3.26 5.53
C ILE A 14 -21.20 -1.87 5.44
N THR A 15 -19.92 -1.79 5.08
CA THR A 15 -19.18 -0.53 5.09
C THR A 15 -19.40 0.29 3.83
N THR A 16 -19.89 -0.31 2.74
CA THR A 16 -20.12 0.41 1.47
C THR A 16 -21.23 1.45 1.53
N GLU A 17 -22.20 1.28 2.44
CA GLU A 17 -23.21 2.32 2.72
C GLU A 17 -22.58 3.62 3.22
N TRP A 18 -21.38 3.54 3.79
CA TRP A 18 -20.63 4.68 4.30
C TRP A 18 -19.77 5.35 3.23
N PHE A 19 -19.60 4.78 2.04
CA PHE A 19 -18.71 5.36 1.04
C PHE A 19 -19.26 6.69 0.51
N ASP A 20 -20.58 6.79 0.40
CA ASP A 20 -21.26 7.94 -0.18
C ASP A 20 -21.78 8.90 0.92
N PHE A 21 -21.23 8.81 2.14
CA PHE A 21 -21.68 9.59 3.29
C PHE A 21 -21.55 11.10 3.02
N ALA A 22 -22.57 11.86 3.40
CA ALA A 22 -22.56 13.34 3.40
C ALA A 22 -22.08 14.00 2.09
N GLY A 23 -22.28 13.38 0.93
CA GLY A 23 -21.84 13.92 -0.36
C GLY A 23 -20.35 13.73 -0.63
N ALA A 24 -19.72 12.72 -0.01
CA ALA A 24 -18.35 12.33 -0.29
C ALA A 24 -18.10 12.18 -1.80
N ARG A 25 -16.97 12.72 -2.26
CA ARG A 25 -16.54 12.65 -3.65
C ARG A 25 -15.30 11.78 -3.75
N PHE A 26 -15.38 10.71 -4.54
CA PHE A 26 -14.20 9.94 -4.93
C PHE A 26 -13.59 10.53 -6.20
N GLU A 27 -12.30 10.82 -6.14
CA GLU A 27 -11.47 11.01 -7.33
C GLU A 27 -10.76 9.68 -7.60
N LEU A 28 -11.17 9.01 -8.66
CA LEU A 28 -10.70 7.68 -8.98
C LEU A 28 -9.45 7.77 -9.85
N LEU A 29 -8.42 7.05 -9.43
CA LEU A 29 -7.18 6.85 -10.17
C LEU A 29 -7.15 5.44 -10.78
N ASP A 30 -6.49 5.36 -11.92
CA ASP A 30 -6.20 4.13 -12.66
C ASP A 30 -4.68 4.04 -12.82
N GLY A 31 -4.01 3.38 -11.88
CA GLY A 31 -2.54 3.31 -11.82
C GLY A 31 -1.92 4.40 -10.93
N ASP A 32 -0.69 4.75 -11.26
CA ASP A 32 0.08 5.81 -10.59
C ASP A 32 -0.47 7.21 -10.88
N GLY A 33 -0.20 8.17 -10.00
CA GLY A 33 -0.56 9.56 -10.25
C GLY A 33 -0.10 10.50 -9.14
N GLU A 34 0.08 11.77 -9.46
CA GLU A 34 0.33 12.82 -8.47
C GLU A 34 -1.00 13.38 -7.95
N VAL A 35 -1.15 13.45 -6.63
CA VAL A 35 -2.40 13.90 -5.98
C VAL A 35 -2.25 15.25 -5.28
N ALA A 36 -1.01 15.64 -4.98
CA ALA A 36 -0.62 16.97 -4.54
C ALA A 36 0.87 17.16 -4.88
N GLU A 37 1.35 18.41 -4.87
CA GLU A 37 2.76 18.72 -5.12
C GLU A 37 3.67 17.88 -4.21
N GLY A 38 4.51 17.05 -4.83
CA GLY A 38 5.45 16.17 -4.11
C GLY A 38 4.80 14.96 -3.42
N VAL A 39 3.52 14.67 -3.70
CA VAL A 39 2.79 13.51 -3.15
C VAL A 39 2.22 12.67 -4.29
N ARG A 40 2.79 11.47 -4.45
CA ARG A 40 2.49 10.56 -5.56
C ARG A 40 1.92 9.24 -5.06
N ILE A 41 0.86 8.79 -5.72
CA ILE A 41 0.31 7.45 -5.61
C ILE A 41 1.10 6.51 -6.52
N VAL A 42 1.45 5.34 -5.99
CA VAL A 42 2.01 4.22 -6.76
C VAL A 42 1.01 3.07 -6.67
N ALA A 43 0.51 2.61 -7.81
CA ALA A 43 -0.33 1.41 -7.83
C ALA A 43 0.51 0.19 -7.46
N THR A 44 0.04 -0.55 -6.46
CA THR A 44 0.73 -1.71 -5.87
C THR A 44 -0.28 -2.82 -5.58
N PRO A 45 -0.93 -3.38 -6.62
CA PRO A 45 -1.93 -4.44 -6.46
C PRO A 45 -1.29 -5.70 -5.86
N GLY A 46 -2.07 -6.50 -5.16
CA GLY A 46 -1.62 -7.76 -4.57
C GLY A 46 -2.18 -7.97 -3.19
N HIS A 47 -1.98 -7.02 -2.27
CA HIS A 47 -2.72 -7.01 -0.99
C HIS A 47 -4.23 -7.01 -1.23
N THR A 48 -4.68 -6.07 -2.05
CA THR A 48 -5.99 -6.06 -2.70
C THR A 48 -5.83 -5.72 -4.17
N ALA A 49 -6.89 -5.91 -4.96
CA ALA A 49 -6.88 -5.67 -6.41
C ALA A 49 -6.54 -4.22 -6.80
N GLY A 50 -6.82 -3.24 -5.93
CA GLY A 50 -6.43 -1.85 -6.15
C GLY A 50 -5.65 -1.25 -4.99
N HIS A 51 -4.88 -2.06 -4.26
CA HIS A 51 -3.96 -1.56 -3.25
C HIS A 51 -2.97 -0.54 -3.86
N GLN A 52 -2.63 0.49 -3.09
CA GLN A 52 -1.75 1.57 -3.52
C GLN A 52 -0.85 2.01 -2.37
N SER A 53 0.37 2.38 -2.71
CA SER A 53 1.32 3.02 -1.80
C SER A 53 1.43 4.52 -2.11
N VAL A 54 1.99 5.30 -1.18
CA VAL A 54 2.19 6.74 -1.36
C VAL A 54 3.66 7.07 -1.21
N VAL A 55 4.21 7.87 -2.12
CA VAL A 55 5.54 8.45 -1.99
C VAL A 55 5.40 9.95 -1.76
N VAL A 56 6.06 10.42 -0.71
CA VAL A 56 6.17 11.83 -0.36
C VAL A 56 7.60 12.27 -0.57
N ASP A 57 7.80 13.31 -1.38
CA ASP A 57 9.12 13.87 -1.60
C ASP A 57 9.59 14.62 -0.35
N THR A 58 10.82 14.34 0.08
CA THR A 58 11.47 15.00 1.22
C THR A 58 12.85 15.52 0.80
N PRO A 59 13.48 16.43 1.58
CA PRO A 59 14.84 16.89 1.27
C PRO A 59 15.88 15.77 1.13
N ASP A 60 15.67 14.64 1.82
CA ASP A 60 16.58 13.49 1.82
C ASP A 60 16.22 12.41 0.78
N GLY A 61 15.11 12.60 0.05
CA GLY A 61 14.59 11.68 -0.96
C GLY A 61 13.13 11.28 -0.73
N GLY A 62 12.60 10.34 -1.52
CA GLY A 62 11.21 9.89 -1.39
C GLY A 62 10.99 9.06 -0.13
N ALA A 63 10.06 9.46 0.73
CA ALA A 63 9.55 8.66 1.84
C ALA A 63 8.34 7.84 1.39
N LEU A 64 8.43 6.52 1.51
CA LEU A 64 7.40 5.57 1.09
C LEU A 64 6.48 5.25 2.26
N MET A 65 5.21 5.63 2.15
CA MET A 65 4.12 5.08 2.96
C MET A 65 3.63 3.83 2.25
N ILE A 66 4.08 2.66 2.73
CA ILE A 66 3.92 1.39 2.01
C ILE A 66 2.49 0.82 2.06
N GLY A 67 1.68 1.31 3.00
CA GLY A 67 0.37 0.73 3.28
C GLY A 67 0.51 -0.74 3.67
N ASP A 68 -0.27 -1.57 3.01
CA ASP A 68 -0.33 -3.02 3.24
C ASP A 68 0.41 -3.82 2.17
N ALA A 69 1.19 -3.16 1.29
CA ALA A 69 2.08 -3.88 0.37
C ALA A 69 3.14 -4.69 1.13
N ALA A 70 3.45 -4.31 2.37
CA ALA A 70 4.09 -5.16 3.37
C ALA A 70 3.66 -4.68 4.76
N TYR A 71 3.11 -5.57 5.59
CA TYR A 71 2.68 -5.19 6.93
C TYR A 71 3.83 -4.75 7.84
N THR A 72 4.99 -5.40 7.71
CA THR A 72 6.16 -5.15 8.56
C THR A 72 7.43 -4.95 7.74
N SER A 73 8.43 -4.36 8.38
CA SER A 73 9.76 -4.18 7.81
C SER A 73 10.45 -5.49 7.46
N ASP A 74 10.20 -6.57 8.20
CA ASP A 74 10.72 -7.91 7.89
C ASP A 74 10.10 -8.47 6.61
N ILE A 75 8.77 -8.36 6.44
CA ILE A 75 8.10 -8.78 5.20
C ILE A 75 8.63 -7.97 4.01
N TYR A 76 8.80 -6.66 4.17
CA TYR A 76 9.36 -5.82 3.13
C TYR A 76 10.79 -6.23 2.76
N ARG A 77 11.62 -6.51 3.76
CA ARG A 77 13.02 -6.91 3.59
C ARG A 77 13.15 -8.27 2.87
N ASP A 78 12.39 -9.25 3.32
CA ASP A 78 12.54 -10.66 2.93
C ASP A 78 11.72 -11.00 1.67
N ARG A 79 10.72 -10.17 1.32
CA ARG A 79 9.93 -10.27 0.10
C ARG A 79 9.31 -11.67 -0.09
N ASP A 80 9.58 -12.33 -1.21
CA ASP A 80 9.07 -13.67 -1.52
C ASP A 80 9.54 -14.75 -0.54
N GLU A 81 10.63 -14.48 0.19
CA GLU A 81 11.20 -15.37 1.20
C GLU A 81 10.62 -15.15 2.61
N ALA A 82 9.76 -14.13 2.79
CA ALA A 82 9.16 -13.81 4.08
C ALA A 82 8.27 -14.97 4.60
N ASP A 83 8.38 -15.27 5.90
CA ASP A 83 7.45 -16.19 6.57
C ASP A 83 6.11 -15.50 6.85
N LEU A 84 5.12 -15.80 6.01
CA LEU A 84 3.78 -15.23 6.10
C LEU A 84 2.80 -16.09 6.90
N THR A 85 3.26 -17.14 7.58
CA THR A 85 2.40 -18.08 8.32
C THR A 85 1.45 -17.36 9.28
N ASN A 86 1.94 -16.30 9.93
CA ASN A 86 1.17 -15.49 10.88
C ASN A 86 0.54 -14.22 10.27
N TRP A 87 0.81 -13.93 9.00
CA TRP A 87 0.34 -12.73 8.29
C TRP A 87 -0.74 -13.09 7.28
N ARG A 88 -1.77 -13.78 7.77
CA ARG A 88 -2.94 -14.13 6.94
C ARG A 88 -3.57 -12.85 6.39
N GLY A 89 -3.74 -12.81 5.07
CA GLY A 89 -4.25 -11.64 4.36
C GLY A 89 -3.20 -10.65 3.88
N GLN A 90 -1.89 -10.93 4.02
CA GLN A 90 -0.84 -10.09 3.41
C GLN A 90 -1.07 -9.87 1.91
N TYR A 91 -1.55 -10.89 1.20
CA TYR A 91 -1.94 -10.78 -0.20
C TYR A 91 -3.28 -11.48 -0.47
N ALA A 92 -4.05 -10.93 -1.39
CA ALA A 92 -5.12 -11.60 -2.11
C ALA A 92 -4.61 -12.24 -3.41
N ASP A 93 -3.59 -11.65 -4.02
CA ASP A 93 -2.89 -12.14 -5.22
C ASP A 93 -1.38 -12.10 -4.99
N ARG A 94 -0.74 -13.26 -4.94
CA ARG A 94 0.69 -13.39 -4.59
C ARG A 94 1.61 -12.87 -5.68
N ASP A 95 1.28 -13.11 -6.94
CA ASP A 95 2.16 -12.76 -8.06
C ASP A 95 2.17 -11.24 -8.24
N ALA A 96 0.98 -10.61 -8.22
CA ALA A 96 0.86 -9.15 -8.23
C ALA A 96 1.52 -8.50 -7.01
N TRP A 97 1.38 -9.12 -5.83
CA TRP A 97 2.02 -8.65 -4.61
C TRP A 97 3.55 -8.66 -4.70
N SER A 98 4.12 -9.77 -5.20
CA SER A 98 5.57 -9.91 -5.42
C SER A 98 6.09 -8.86 -6.41
N GLU A 99 5.41 -8.67 -7.54
CA GLU A 99 5.77 -7.65 -8.54
C GLU A 99 5.73 -6.23 -7.94
N SER A 100 4.66 -5.92 -7.20
CA SER A 100 4.51 -4.63 -6.53
C SER A 100 5.61 -4.38 -5.50
N LEU A 101 5.96 -5.38 -4.70
CA LEU A 101 7.03 -5.26 -3.72
C LEU A 101 8.40 -5.12 -4.39
N GLY A 102 8.62 -5.86 -5.48
CA GLY A 102 9.72 -5.67 -6.44
C GLY A 102 9.90 -4.20 -6.80
N ARG A 103 8.85 -3.66 -7.41
CA ARG A 103 8.78 -2.27 -7.89
C ARG A 103 9.06 -1.25 -6.79
N LEU A 104 8.48 -1.42 -5.59
CA LEU A 104 8.67 -0.49 -4.48
C LEU A 104 10.11 -0.42 -3.98
N HIS A 105 10.86 -1.52 -4.05
CA HIS A 105 12.28 -1.50 -3.73
C HIS A 105 13.14 -0.86 -4.83
N ASP A 106 12.80 -1.09 -6.09
CA ASP A 106 13.52 -0.50 -7.24
C ASP A 106 13.40 1.03 -7.29
N MET A 107 12.42 1.59 -6.57
CA MET A 107 12.30 3.03 -6.36
C MET A 107 13.38 3.61 -5.42
N HIS A 108 14.08 2.76 -4.66
CA HIS A 108 15.10 3.14 -3.69
C HIS A 108 14.66 4.30 -2.76
N PRO A 109 13.53 4.15 -2.03
CA PRO A 109 13.05 5.20 -1.15
C PRO A 109 14.07 5.49 -0.04
N HIS A 110 14.15 6.75 0.38
CA HIS A 110 14.99 7.18 1.49
C HIS A 110 14.54 6.56 2.82
N ALA A 111 13.22 6.46 3.01
CA ALA A 111 12.61 5.84 4.18
C ALA A 111 11.35 5.07 3.79
N VAL A 112 11.02 4.02 4.55
CA VAL A 112 9.78 3.25 4.40
C VAL A 112 9.03 3.26 5.73
N HIS A 113 7.77 3.64 5.70
CA HIS A 113 6.88 3.72 6.85
C HIS A 113 5.80 2.64 6.75
N PHE A 114 5.63 1.88 7.83
CA PHE A 114 4.76 0.70 7.90
C PHE A 114 3.51 0.95 8.72
N CYS A 115 2.38 0.36 8.31
CA CYS A 115 1.10 0.51 8.99
C CYS A 115 0.92 -0.49 10.15
N HIS A 116 1.61 -1.64 10.09
CA HIS A 116 1.43 -2.75 11.03
C HIS A 116 2.73 -3.21 11.69
N ASP A 117 3.83 -2.47 11.49
CA ASP A 117 5.07 -2.74 12.20
C ASP A 117 5.05 -2.08 13.59
N THR A 118 5.21 -2.90 14.62
CA THR A 118 5.22 -2.46 16.02
C THR A 118 6.61 -2.50 16.64
N ILE A 119 7.63 -2.88 15.85
CA ILE A 119 9.01 -2.93 16.31
C ILE A 119 9.46 -1.52 16.67
N VAL A 120 9.94 -1.37 17.90
CA VAL A 120 10.59 -0.14 18.37
C VAL A 120 12.08 -0.39 18.48
N VAL A 121 12.86 0.20 17.57
CA VAL A 121 14.32 0.17 17.64
C VAL A 121 14.78 1.34 18.51
N GLN A 122 15.31 1.03 19.70
CA GLN A 122 15.95 2.03 20.56
C GLN A 122 17.40 2.22 20.08
N ALA A 123 17.71 3.41 19.57
CA ALA A 123 19.10 3.80 19.33
C ALA A 123 19.81 4.02 20.67
N ARG A 124 21.03 3.50 20.81
CA ARG A 124 21.91 3.85 21.93
C ARG A 124 22.62 5.16 21.67
#